data_AF-A0A7W7P3C7-F1
#
_entry.id   AF-A0A7W7P3C7-F1
#
_cell.length_a   1.000
_cell.length_b   1.000
_cell.length_c   1.000
_cell.angle_alpha   90.00
_cell.angle_beta   90.00
_cell.angle_gamma   90.00
#
_symmetry.space_group_name_H-M   'P 1'
#
loop_
_entity.id
_entity.type
_entity.pdbx_description
1 polymer ?
#
loop_
_entity_poly.entity_id
_entity_poly.type
_entity_poly.pdbx_seq_one_letter_code
_entity_poly.pdbx_strand_id
1 'polypeptide(L)'
;MRLHGLTLLALITGCLAVQEARASSDDSCYPSWNLKRDSLDVCNNLPFLSPGNDSRVNLQLLLADAGQASIPNRALSDDEQQLGYGQVPFPLARWSEGAAAGESTTGNASTAQLADLAARIGLPADSLPATADSFASGEGSRCRSNNVDTARDFLSQLLLTDSLTGTDRQGLAGARLTLLGACQWDETQLSVLLPGDLQGAQAKAYRSYLKGAADFYSGRFGEALKSFRGLLESDQPWLKETARYMVARALLNQAQQNAFDEMGYPDLRKVDKKLLAQAETALGDYLKAYPQGQYAASAQGLVRRVYWLMSDESRLAGEYAALFSREDADDLAQLVQEVDNKLLVTAHPADVRDARLLAVLDLMQMRHRDSSEPRALDSAGLAAQKDLFAKYPGLHDYLTAAYQLYVEENPEQALQSLPEQLPSRLDYLAFSQQTLRGFALEAGNDWIGAEKLWLRLLPLAARRAAAAARAAGAGAGLQLRAQRPPGEGVRRGLAGAHADHPRNPPAPHRRPRAAAPAGEIHRRLGGGARYRAVRPALQGPAARPVPGLYRRPRAAAHRRQRQAAGRQHRLPLRQPAAVAVPVAGRQERHRLRMPGHRRHRP
;
A
#
# COMPACT_ATOMS: atom_id res chain seq x y z
N MET A 1 38.97 -3.52 64.54
CA MET A 1 38.22 -4.56 63.79
C MET A 1 37.30 -3.91 62.76
N ARG A 2 37.64 -4.10 61.47
CA ARG A 2 36.76 -4.29 60.30
C ARG A 2 35.53 -3.37 60.06
N LEU A 3 35.78 -2.19 59.49
CA LEU A 3 34.82 -1.47 58.61
C LEU A 3 34.65 -2.20 57.25
N HIS A 4 34.27 -3.48 57.23
CA HIS A 4 34.19 -4.27 55.99
C HIS A 4 32.79 -4.83 55.68
N GLY A 5 31.80 -4.61 56.56
CA GLY A 5 30.43 -5.10 56.35
C GLY A 5 29.56 -4.22 55.46
N LEU A 6 29.74 -2.89 55.51
CA LEU A 6 28.83 -1.93 54.85
C LEU A 6 29.02 -1.83 53.34
N THR A 7 30.25 -2.06 52.82
CA THR A 7 30.53 -2.07 51.38
C THR A 7 30.01 -3.32 50.68
N LEU A 8 29.94 -4.48 51.36
CA LEU A 8 29.38 -5.69 50.78
C LEU A 8 27.85 -5.60 50.62
N LEU A 9 27.16 -5.01 51.60
CA LEU A 9 25.71 -4.85 51.56
C LEU A 9 25.29 -3.92 50.40
N ALA A 10 26.01 -2.81 50.20
CA ALA A 10 25.77 -1.90 49.08
C ALA A 10 25.96 -2.56 47.70
N LEU A 11 26.94 -3.46 47.55
CA LEU A 11 27.14 -4.20 46.29
C LEU A 11 26.00 -5.19 46.03
N ILE A 12 25.53 -5.90 47.06
CA ILE A 12 24.44 -6.90 46.92
C ILE A 12 23.11 -6.20 46.60
N THR A 13 22.82 -5.05 47.22
CA THR A 13 21.60 -4.28 46.88
C THR A 13 21.66 -3.65 45.48
N GLY A 14 22.86 -3.33 44.97
CA GLY A 14 23.05 -2.84 43.60
C GLY A 14 22.76 -3.89 42.52
N CYS A 15 23.10 -5.16 42.75
CA CYS A 15 22.87 -6.25 41.79
C CYS A 15 21.40 -6.70 41.69
N LEU A 16 20.57 -6.41 42.71
CA LEU A 16 19.14 -6.74 42.70
C LEU A 16 18.26 -5.71 41.94
N ALA A 17 18.87 -4.61 41.47
CA ALA A 17 18.22 -3.61 40.63
C ALA A 17 18.60 -3.73 39.14
N VAL A 18 19.26 -4.83 38.74
CA VAL A 18 19.37 -5.19 37.32
C VAL A 18 18.03 -5.78 36.88
N GLN A 19 17.07 -4.90 36.60
CA GLN A 19 16.02 -5.24 35.65
C GLN A 19 16.70 -5.68 34.35
N GLU A 20 16.20 -6.73 33.71
CA GLU A 20 16.65 -7.07 32.36
C GLU A 20 16.46 -5.82 31.48
N ALA A 21 17.57 -5.27 31.00
CA ALA A 21 17.54 -4.23 29.98
C ALA A 21 17.10 -4.88 28.66
N ARG A 22 15.78 -5.11 28.54
CA ARG A 22 15.11 -5.54 27.30
C ARG A 22 15.09 -4.37 26.32
N ALA A 23 16.30 -4.05 25.82
CA ALA A 23 16.55 -2.98 24.86
C ALA A 23 16.16 -3.36 23.42
N SER A 24 15.68 -4.59 23.22
CA SER A 24 14.72 -4.94 22.17
C SER A 24 13.58 -5.70 22.85
N SER A 25 12.35 -5.24 22.65
CA SER A 25 11.18 -6.09 22.72
C SER A 25 10.89 -6.44 21.27
N ASP A 26 11.28 -7.65 20.85
CA ASP A 26 10.97 -8.12 19.51
C ASP A 26 9.44 -8.25 19.43
N ASP A 27 8.80 -7.38 18.64
CA ASP A 27 7.34 -7.23 18.56
C ASP A 27 6.72 -8.45 17.85
N SER A 28 6.62 -9.54 18.62
CA SER A 28 6.43 -10.89 18.12
C SER A 28 4.94 -11.22 18.12
N CYS A 29 4.39 -11.33 16.92
CA CYS A 29 2.98 -11.66 16.73
C CYS A 29 2.74 -13.16 16.94
N TYR A 30 2.05 -13.52 18.03
CA TYR A 30 1.66 -14.89 18.35
C TYR A 30 0.17 -15.17 18.05
N PRO A 31 -0.17 -16.39 17.62
CA PRO A 31 -1.56 -16.76 17.34
C PRO A 31 -2.37 -17.00 18.60
N SER A 32 -3.64 -16.59 18.55
CA SER A 32 -4.67 -16.95 19.52
C SER A 32 -5.70 -17.84 18.83
N TRP A 33 -5.82 -19.08 19.32
CA TRP A 33 -6.66 -20.14 18.75
C TRP A 33 -8.15 -19.96 19.08
N ASN A 34 -8.69 -18.77 18.84
CA ASN A 34 -10.10 -18.44 18.97
C ASN A 34 -10.63 -17.91 17.63
N LEU A 35 -11.69 -18.53 17.10
CA LEU A 35 -12.34 -18.13 15.86
C LEU A 35 -13.39 -17.02 16.06
N LYS A 36 -14.01 -16.92 17.25
CA LYS A 36 -15.04 -15.91 17.54
C LYS A 36 -14.37 -14.67 18.12
N ARG A 37 -14.22 -13.64 17.28
CA ARG A 37 -13.48 -12.40 17.61
C ARG A 37 -14.19 -11.16 17.09
N ASP A 38 -14.28 -10.15 17.93
CA ASP A 38 -14.80 -8.80 17.65
C ASP A 38 -13.72 -7.72 17.78
N SER A 39 -12.68 -7.97 18.58
CA SER A 39 -11.53 -7.08 18.78
C SER A 39 -10.48 -7.26 17.68
N LEU A 40 -9.91 -6.15 17.17
CA LEU A 40 -8.79 -6.19 16.22
C LEU A 40 -7.58 -6.90 16.85
N ASP A 41 -7.06 -7.90 16.15
CA ASP A 41 -5.79 -8.53 16.47
C ASP A 41 -4.95 -8.65 15.20
N VAL A 42 -3.94 -7.79 15.11
CA VAL A 42 -3.04 -7.68 13.95
C VAL A 42 -2.27 -8.96 13.64
N CYS A 43 -2.14 -9.86 14.62
CA CYS A 43 -1.46 -11.14 14.49
C CYS A 43 -2.41 -12.23 13.96
N ASN A 44 -3.73 -12.08 14.12
CA ASN A 44 -4.68 -13.18 13.97
C ASN A 44 -5.79 -12.89 12.98
N ASN A 45 -5.57 -13.29 11.73
CA ASN A 45 -6.56 -13.17 10.67
C ASN A 45 -7.27 -14.49 10.39
N LEU A 46 -8.51 -14.38 9.91
CA LEU A 46 -9.45 -15.48 9.68
C LEU A 46 -9.91 -15.47 8.22
N PRO A 47 -10.17 -16.64 7.59
CA PRO A 47 -10.51 -16.74 6.17
C PRO A 47 -12.01 -16.46 5.88
N PHE A 48 -12.63 -15.64 6.72
CA PHE A 48 -14.01 -15.18 6.63
C PHE A 48 -14.08 -13.74 7.17
N LEU A 49 -15.07 -12.98 6.72
CA LEU A 49 -15.29 -11.60 7.14
C LEU A 49 -15.54 -11.53 8.65
N SER A 50 -14.83 -10.63 9.34
CA SER A 50 -14.94 -10.48 10.80
C SER A 50 -14.54 -9.06 11.22
N PRO A 51 -15.19 -8.45 12.22
CA PRO A 51 -14.71 -7.20 12.83
C PRO A 51 -13.27 -7.32 13.36
N GLY A 52 -12.91 -8.48 13.90
CA GLY A 52 -11.60 -8.72 14.51
C GLY A 52 -10.43 -8.93 13.54
N ASN A 53 -10.71 -9.15 12.24
CA ASN A 53 -9.67 -9.22 11.22
C ASN A 53 -9.00 -7.84 11.01
N ASP A 54 -7.79 -7.86 10.47
CA ASP A 54 -7.21 -6.72 9.79
C ASP A 54 -8.11 -6.27 8.62
N SER A 55 -8.22 -4.96 8.42
CA SER A 55 -9.02 -4.33 7.36
C SER A 55 -8.62 -4.80 5.96
N ARG A 56 -7.30 -4.97 5.74
CA ARG A 56 -6.68 -5.43 4.48
C ARG A 56 -7.08 -6.86 4.15
N VAL A 57 -7.43 -7.66 5.17
CA VAL A 57 -7.90 -9.03 5.01
C VAL A 57 -9.36 -9.08 4.59
N ASN A 58 -10.24 -8.36 5.30
CA ASN A 58 -11.65 -8.26 4.90
C ASN A 58 -11.78 -7.73 3.46
N LEU A 59 -10.98 -6.74 3.09
CA LEU A 59 -10.94 -6.21 1.72
C LEU A 59 -10.48 -7.28 0.71
N GLN A 60 -9.40 -8.01 0.98
CA GLN A 60 -8.91 -9.05 0.08
C GLN A 60 -9.88 -10.23 -0.08
N LEU A 61 -10.61 -10.61 0.98
CA LEU A 61 -11.66 -11.64 0.87
C LEU A 61 -12.79 -11.20 -0.07
N LEU A 62 -13.24 -9.94 0.03
CA LEU A 62 -14.26 -9.35 -0.86
C LEU A 62 -13.78 -9.23 -2.30
N LEU A 63 -12.51 -8.85 -2.51
CA LEU A 63 -11.89 -8.77 -3.84
C LEU A 63 -11.68 -10.17 -4.45
N ALA A 64 -11.36 -11.18 -3.64
CA ALA A 64 -11.19 -12.55 -4.12
C ALA A 64 -12.50 -13.20 -4.56
N ASP A 65 -13.61 -12.90 -3.89
CA ASP A 65 -14.94 -13.32 -4.34
C ASP A 65 -15.40 -12.58 -5.61
N ALA A 66 -14.97 -11.33 -5.80
CA ALA A 66 -15.13 -10.63 -7.07
C ALA A 66 -14.19 -11.14 -8.19
N GLY A 67 -13.30 -12.10 -7.90
CA GLY A 67 -12.32 -12.64 -8.86
C GLY A 67 -11.10 -11.74 -9.11
N GLN A 68 -10.92 -10.71 -8.30
CA GLN A 68 -9.93 -9.64 -8.49
C GLN A 68 -8.70 -9.80 -7.58
N ALA A 69 -8.74 -10.70 -6.61
CA ALA A 69 -7.62 -11.08 -5.77
C ALA A 69 -7.47 -12.60 -5.72
N SER A 70 -6.24 -13.07 -5.49
CA SER A 70 -5.98 -14.47 -5.12
C SER A 70 -5.59 -14.53 -3.64
N ILE A 71 -6.25 -15.41 -2.87
CA ILE A 71 -5.84 -15.66 -1.48
C ILE A 71 -4.67 -16.65 -1.47
N PRO A 72 -3.56 -16.34 -0.77
CA PRO A 72 -2.41 -17.23 -0.66
C PRO A 72 -2.81 -18.62 -0.15
N ASN A 73 -2.43 -19.65 -0.90
CA ASN A 73 -2.65 -21.05 -0.53
C ASN A 73 -1.32 -21.79 -0.58
N ARG A 74 -0.41 -21.42 0.34
CA ARG A 74 0.91 -22.05 0.51
C ARG A 74 1.00 -22.83 1.81
N ALA A 75 1.92 -23.79 1.87
CA ALA A 75 2.33 -24.41 3.13
C ALA A 75 2.84 -23.34 4.13
N LEU A 76 2.84 -23.68 5.41
CA LEU A 76 3.39 -22.81 6.45
C LEU A 76 4.91 -22.70 6.27
N SER A 77 5.46 -21.50 6.41
CA SER A 77 6.91 -21.31 6.49
C SER A 77 7.45 -21.87 7.81
N ASP A 78 8.77 -22.05 7.91
CA ASP A 78 9.39 -22.48 9.16
C ASP A 78 9.20 -21.42 10.27
N ASP A 79 9.20 -20.13 9.89
CA ASP A 79 8.95 -19.01 10.81
C ASP A 79 7.50 -18.99 11.32
N GLU A 80 6.51 -19.20 10.44
CA GLU A 80 5.11 -19.32 10.83
C GLU A 80 4.90 -20.50 11.79
N GLN A 81 5.55 -21.64 11.54
CA GLN A 81 5.49 -22.81 12.42
C GLN A 81 6.15 -22.54 13.78
N GLN A 82 7.31 -21.87 13.80
CA GLN A 82 8.02 -21.50 15.03
C GLN A 82 7.24 -20.49 15.89
N LEU A 83 6.54 -19.55 15.26
CA LEU A 83 5.62 -18.62 15.93
C LEU A 83 4.29 -19.29 16.35
N GLY A 84 4.08 -20.56 15.96
CA GLY A 84 2.93 -21.38 16.37
C GLY A 84 1.68 -21.24 15.49
N TYR A 85 1.79 -20.65 14.29
CA TYR A 85 0.65 -20.43 13.40
C TYR A 85 0.13 -21.72 12.76
N GLY A 86 -1.17 -21.74 12.50
CA GLY A 86 -1.83 -22.72 11.65
C GLY A 86 -2.06 -22.18 10.23
N GLN A 87 -2.78 -22.96 9.44
CA GLN A 87 -3.44 -22.42 8.24
C GLN A 87 -4.50 -21.36 8.63
N VAL A 88 -5.08 -21.49 9.84
CA VAL A 88 -5.93 -20.51 10.52
C VAL A 88 -5.69 -20.67 12.04
N PRO A 89 -5.57 -19.58 12.82
CA PRO A 89 -5.40 -18.19 12.39
C PRO A 89 -4.05 -18.01 11.68
N PHE A 90 -3.88 -16.91 10.97
CA PHE A 90 -2.66 -16.63 10.19
C PHE A 90 -2.26 -15.15 10.20
N PRO A 91 -0.95 -14.84 10.06
CA PRO A 91 -0.47 -13.47 10.11
C PRO A 91 -0.77 -12.74 8.79
N LEU A 92 -0.91 -11.41 8.85
CA LEU A 92 -1.10 -10.60 7.65
C LEU A 92 0.04 -10.76 6.63
N ALA A 93 1.28 -10.95 7.11
CA ALA A 93 2.47 -11.08 6.26
C ALA A 93 2.33 -12.13 5.15
N ARG A 94 1.48 -13.15 5.38
CA ARG A 94 1.15 -14.19 4.40
C ARG A 94 0.52 -13.65 3.10
N TRP A 95 -0.18 -12.51 3.17
CA TRP A 95 -0.68 -11.77 2.01
C TRP A 95 0.35 -10.79 1.41
N SER A 96 1.42 -10.47 2.14
CA SER A 96 2.45 -9.49 1.75
C SER A 96 3.65 -10.11 1.03
N GLU A 97 3.88 -11.42 1.14
CA GLU A 97 5.08 -12.12 0.64
C GLU A 97 5.24 -12.15 -0.90
N GLY A 98 4.32 -11.58 -1.67
CA GLY A 98 4.56 -11.27 -3.09
C GLY A 98 5.35 -9.97 -3.33
N ALA A 99 5.51 -9.12 -2.30
CA ALA A 99 6.07 -7.77 -2.43
C ALA A 99 7.52 -7.63 -1.89
N ALA A 100 8.12 -8.70 -1.37
CA ALA A 100 9.47 -8.70 -0.82
C ALA A 100 10.41 -9.65 -1.61
N ALA A 101 11.69 -9.29 -1.67
CA ALA A 101 12.76 -10.09 -2.28
C ALA A 101 12.73 -10.29 -3.81
N GLY A 102 12.27 -9.29 -4.56
CA GLY A 102 12.89 -9.00 -5.85
C GLY A 102 14.17 -8.17 -5.65
N GLU A 103 15.34 -8.81 -5.49
CA GLU A 103 16.60 -8.08 -5.70
C GLU A 103 16.61 -7.56 -7.14
N SER A 104 16.64 -6.24 -7.29
CA SER A 104 16.34 -5.55 -8.54
C SER A 104 17.36 -5.83 -9.65
N THR A 105 17.19 -6.93 -10.38
CA THR A 105 17.89 -7.22 -11.66
C THR A 105 17.71 -6.06 -12.66
N THR A 106 16.58 -5.37 -12.58
CA THR A 106 16.27 -4.11 -13.29
C THR A 106 17.20 -2.96 -12.91
N GLY A 107 17.60 -2.81 -11.65
CA GLY A 107 18.48 -1.72 -11.19
C GLY A 107 19.88 -1.79 -11.81
N ASN A 108 20.43 -3.01 -11.93
CA ASN A 108 21.70 -3.24 -12.62
C ASN A 108 21.57 -2.96 -14.13
N ALA A 109 20.46 -3.35 -14.75
CA ALA A 109 20.21 -3.10 -16.18
C ALA A 109 20.05 -1.59 -16.49
N SER A 110 19.26 -0.85 -15.71
CA SER A 110 19.11 0.61 -15.88
C SER A 110 20.42 1.36 -15.68
N THR A 111 21.28 0.91 -14.75
CA THR A 111 22.61 1.52 -14.52
C THR A 111 23.54 1.33 -15.72
N ALA A 112 23.55 0.14 -16.33
CA ALA A 112 24.31 -0.12 -17.56
C ALA A 112 23.79 0.71 -18.76
N GLN A 113 22.47 0.90 -18.88
CA GLN A 113 21.87 1.76 -19.90
C GLN A 113 22.26 3.24 -19.71
N LEU A 114 22.27 3.74 -18.47
CA LEU A 114 22.72 5.11 -18.18
C LEU A 114 24.19 5.32 -18.58
N ALA A 115 25.04 4.32 -18.34
CA ALA A 115 26.46 4.36 -18.71
C ALA A 115 26.68 4.43 -20.24
N ASP A 116 25.94 3.64 -21.02
CA ASP A 116 25.96 3.70 -22.50
C ASP A 116 25.54 5.08 -23.02
N LEU A 117 24.47 5.68 -22.45
CA LEU A 117 24.06 7.03 -22.82
C LEU A 117 25.11 8.09 -22.47
N ALA A 118 25.71 8.02 -21.28
CA ALA A 118 26.78 8.93 -20.86
C ALA A 118 27.99 8.85 -21.80
N ALA A 119 28.41 7.63 -22.17
CA ALA A 119 29.49 7.39 -23.12
C ALA A 119 29.17 7.95 -24.53
N ARG A 120 27.93 7.79 -25.01
CA ARG A 120 27.48 8.37 -26.31
C ARG A 120 27.43 9.89 -26.32
N ILE A 121 27.23 10.53 -25.16
CA ILE A 121 27.34 11.99 -24.99
C ILE A 121 28.82 12.43 -24.90
N GLY A 122 29.75 11.49 -24.73
CA GLY A 122 31.18 11.77 -24.59
C GLY A 122 31.56 12.22 -23.18
N LEU A 123 30.83 11.78 -22.15
CA LEU A 123 31.26 11.93 -20.76
C LEU A 123 32.29 10.84 -20.38
N PRO A 124 33.21 11.13 -19.44
CA PRO A 124 34.17 10.13 -18.96
C PRO A 124 33.48 9.09 -18.07
N ALA A 125 34.06 7.89 -17.96
CA ALA A 125 33.43 6.74 -17.29
C ALA A 125 33.21 6.93 -15.78
N ASP A 126 33.98 7.83 -15.15
CA ASP A 126 33.89 8.24 -13.75
C ASP A 126 32.82 9.33 -13.48
N SER A 127 32.14 9.83 -14.52
CA SER A 127 31.04 10.80 -14.37
C SER A 127 29.76 10.22 -13.75
N LEU A 128 29.66 8.88 -13.66
CA LEU A 128 28.56 8.19 -12.99
C LEU A 128 28.80 8.20 -11.47
N PRO A 129 27.86 8.70 -10.65
CA PRO A 129 28.01 8.65 -9.20
C PRO A 129 28.02 7.19 -8.71
N ALA A 130 28.97 6.88 -7.82
CA ALA A 130 29.16 5.51 -7.29
C ALA A 130 27.92 4.97 -6.54
N THR A 131 27.08 5.86 -6.01
CA THR A 131 25.79 5.56 -5.38
C THR A 131 24.80 6.68 -5.68
N ALA A 132 23.59 6.33 -6.10
CA ALA A 132 22.43 7.21 -5.99
C ALA A 132 21.79 7.06 -4.59
N ASP A 133 21.07 8.08 -4.12
CA ASP A 133 20.31 7.98 -2.86
C ASP A 133 19.33 6.80 -2.91
N SER A 134 19.50 5.85 -1.99
CA SER A 134 18.62 4.69 -1.84
C SER A 134 17.59 4.96 -0.74
N PHE A 135 16.32 4.74 -1.07
CA PHE A 135 15.18 4.94 -0.17
C PHE A 135 14.57 3.60 0.18
N ALA A 136 14.08 3.45 1.41
CA ALA A 136 13.43 2.21 1.84
C ALA A 136 12.15 1.93 1.03
N SER A 137 11.75 0.66 0.92
CA SER A 137 10.45 0.32 0.33
C SER A 137 9.32 0.96 1.15
N GLY A 138 8.36 1.60 0.47
CA GLY A 138 7.32 2.40 1.10
C GLY A 138 7.72 3.81 1.55
N GLU A 139 9.01 4.18 1.53
CA GLU A 139 9.44 5.52 1.94
C GLU A 139 8.88 6.61 1.01
N GLY A 140 8.47 7.74 1.60
CA GLY A 140 7.69 8.80 0.95
C GLY A 140 8.44 10.09 0.62
N SER A 141 9.67 10.02 0.10
CA SER A 141 10.47 11.23 -0.20
C SER A 141 10.23 11.80 -1.60
N ARG A 142 10.22 13.14 -1.72
CA ARG A 142 10.24 13.87 -3.00
C ARG A 142 11.47 13.50 -3.85
N CYS A 143 12.57 13.12 -3.20
CA CYS A 143 13.82 12.71 -3.84
C CYS A 143 13.76 11.30 -4.46
N ARG A 144 12.71 10.48 -4.22
CA ARG A 144 12.59 9.16 -4.87
C ARG A 144 12.46 9.20 -6.39
N SER A 145 12.08 10.34 -6.98
CA SER A 145 12.13 10.54 -8.43
C SER A 145 13.50 11.01 -8.93
N ASN A 146 14.50 11.15 -8.07
CA ASN A 146 15.87 11.48 -8.44
C ASN A 146 16.70 10.20 -8.59
N ASN A 147 16.34 9.39 -9.57
CA ASN A 147 16.86 8.03 -9.73
C ASN A 147 17.49 7.81 -11.12
N VAL A 148 18.13 6.65 -11.28
CA VAL A 148 18.82 6.23 -12.51
C VAL A 148 17.92 6.32 -13.75
N ASP A 149 16.66 5.86 -13.67
CA ASP A 149 15.73 5.88 -14.81
C ASP A 149 15.43 7.31 -15.27
N THR A 150 15.09 8.21 -14.35
CA THR A 150 14.85 9.64 -14.70
C THR A 150 16.10 10.39 -15.16
N ALA A 151 17.31 9.91 -14.82
CA ALA A 151 18.55 10.41 -15.41
C ALA A 151 18.73 9.88 -16.84
N ARG A 152 18.48 8.59 -17.06
CA ARG A 152 18.53 7.93 -18.38
C ARG A 152 17.57 8.60 -19.35
N ASP A 153 16.34 8.88 -18.91
CA ASP A 153 15.33 9.54 -19.73
C ASP A 153 15.78 10.96 -20.12
N PHE A 154 16.34 11.75 -19.19
CA PHE A 154 16.91 13.07 -19.49
C PHE A 154 18.08 13.01 -20.48
N LEU A 155 19.05 12.11 -20.27
CA LEU A 155 20.19 11.94 -21.19
C LEU A 155 19.73 11.50 -22.59
N SER A 156 18.68 10.69 -22.67
CA SER A 156 18.09 10.26 -23.94
C SER A 156 17.51 11.45 -24.72
N GLN A 157 16.84 12.38 -24.03
CA GLN A 157 16.27 13.59 -24.62
C GLN A 157 17.35 14.59 -25.08
N LEU A 158 18.48 14.64 -24.37
CA LEU A 158 19.65 15.39 -24.84
C LEU A 158 20.22 14.81 -26.15
N LEU A 159 20.24 13.48 -26.31
CA LEU A 159 20.68 12.84 -27.56
C LEU A 159 19.74 13.11 -28.73
N LEU A 160 18.42 13.08 -28.49
CA LEU A 160 17.38 13.34 -29.48
C LEU A 160 17.25 14.82 -29.90
N THR A 161 17.92 15.75 -29.21
CA THR A 161 17.88 17.18 -29.54
C THR A 161 19.07 17.55 -30.42
N ASP A 162 18.89 17.51 -31.74
CA ASP A 162 19.91 17.82 -32.74
C ASP A 162 20.46 19.26 -32.66
N SER A 163 19.69 20.19 -32.10
CA SER A 163 20.11 21.59 -31.96
C SER A 163 21.05 21.87 -30.78
N LEU A 164 21.44 20.86 -30.00
CA LEU A 164 22.41 21.01 -28.90
C LEU A 164 23.83 20.79 -29.43
N THR A 165 24.76 21.69 -29.08
CA THR A 165 26.18 21.45 -29.34
C THR A 165 26.71 20.31 -28.45
N GLY A 166 27.82 19.68 -28.84
CA GLY A 166 28.46 18.64 -28.02
C GLY A 166 28.80 19.14 -26.61
N THR A 167 29.28 20.38 -26.49
CA THR A 167 29.62 21.02 -25.22
C THR A 167 28.39 21.28 -24.35
N ASP A 168 27.29 21.81 -24.92
CA ASP A 168 26.02 21.97 -24.19
C ASP A 168 25.51 20.62 -23.68
N ARG A 169 25.56 19.60 -24.55
CA ARG A 169 25.09 18.24 -24.27
C ARG A 169 25.88 17.59 -23.14
N GLN A 170 27.21 17.71 -23.14
CA GLN A 170 28.09 17.25 -22.07
C GLN A 170 27.82 17.98 -20.75
N GLY A 171 27.76 19.32 -20.77
CA GLY A 171 27.52 20.13 -19.57
C GLY A 171 26.16 19.83 -18.91
N LEU A 172 25.10 19.69 -19.70
CA LEU A 172 23.77 19.33 -19.22
C LEU A 172 23.70 17.89 -18.68
N ALA A 173 24.35 16.94 -19.35
CA ALA A 173 24.38 15.55 -18.92
C ALA A 173 25.17 15.38 -17.61
N GLY A 174 26.35 15.99 -17.51
CA GLY A 174 27.15 16.01 -16.27
C GLY A 174 26.35 16.58 -15.10
N ALA A 175 25.71 17.74 -15.28
CA ALA A 175 24.83 18.33 -14.28
C ALA A 175 23.66 17.41 -13.86
N ARG A 176 23.05 16.66 -14.78
CA ARG A 176 22.01 15.67 -14.42
C ARG A 176 22.55 14.50 -13.59
N LEU A 177 23.74 14.00 -13.93
CA LEU A 177 24.38 12.89 -13.20
C LEU A 177 24.80 13.33 -11.79
N THR A 178 25.45 14.49 -11.66
CA THR A 178 25.78 15.09 -10.36
C THR A 178 24.54 15.33 -9.49
N LEU A 179 23.40 15.69 -10.09
CA LEU A 179 22.14 15.87 -9.38
C LEU A 179 21.65 14.58 -8.68
N LEU A 180 22.07 13.37 -9.08
CA LEU A 180 21.59 12.11 -8.45
C LEU A 180 21.95 11.98 -6.95
N GLY A 181 23.00 12.66 -6.47
CA GLY A 181 23.34 12.74 -5.05
C GLY A 181 22.79 13.99 -4.33
N ALA A 182 21.84 14.70 -4.94
CA ALA A 182 21.43 16.05 -4.54
C ALA A 182 20.09 16.15 -3.81
N CYS A 183 19.76 15.20 -2.94
CA CYS A 183 18.70 15.43 -1.95
C CYS A 183 19.20 16.41 -0.87
N GLN A 184 18.39 17.43 -0.52
CA GLN A 184 18.67 18.42 0.52
C GLN A 184 19.85 19.40 0.27
N TRP A 185 20.37 19.54 -0.95
CA TRP A 185 21.47 20.49 -1.21
C TRP A 185 21.07 21.96 -1.04
N ASP A 186 21.99 22.80 -0.58
CA ASP A 186 21.75 24.24 -0.40
C ASP A 186 21.77 25.03 -1.73
N GLU A 187 21.66 26.35 -1.66
CA GLU A 187 21.70 27.21 -2.85
C GLU A 187 23.10 27.34 -3.46
N THR A 188 24.15 27.26 -2.65
CA THR A 188 25.56 27.34 -3.11
C THR A 188 25.97 26.08 -3.85
N GLN A 189 25.61 24.91 -3.32
CA GLN A 189 25.85 23.62 -3.97
C GLN A 189 25.13 23.52 -5.33
N LEU A 190 23.91 24.08 -5.41
CA LEU A 190 23.11 24.07 -6.64
C LEU A 190 23.45 25.18 -7.64
N SER A 191 24.11 26.26 -7.23
CA SER A 191 24.61 27.27 -8.16
C SER A 191 25.83 26.76 -8.96
N VAL A 192 26.67 25.92 -8.35
CA VAL A 192 27.82 25.27 -8.98
C VAL A 192 27.42 24.13 -9.94
N LEU A 193 26.25 23.51 -9.73
CA LEU A 193 25.75 22.39 -10.52
C LEU A 193 25.47 22.74 -12.00
N LEU A 194 25.01 23.95 -12.28
CA LEU A 194 24.40 24.30 -13.57
C LEU A 194 25.43 24.93 -14.53
N PRO A 195 25.61 24.41 -15.76
CA PRO A 195 26.56 24.97 -16.71
C PRO A 195 26.22 26.43 -17.06
N GLY A 196 27.22 27.31 -17.11
CA GLY A 196 27.04 28.74 -17.35
C GLY A 196 26.86 29.12 -18.82
N ASP A 197 27.81 28.69 -19.66
CA ASP A 197 28.00 29.20 -21.02
C ASP A 197 27.21 28.43 -22.10
N LEU A 198 25.90 28.23 -21.89
CA LEU A 198 25.08 27.48 -22.83
C LEU A 198 24.62 28.28 -24.05
N GLN A 199 24.73 27.65 -25.23
CA GLN A 199 24.38 28.24 -26.52
C GLN A 199 22.98 27.84 -26.99
N GLY A 200 22.29 28.77 -27.66
CA GLY A 200 20.95 28.54 -28.21
C GLY A 200 19.82 28.47 -27.18
N ALA A 201 18.58 28.42 -27.68
CA ALA A 201 17.37 28.43 -26.85
C ALA A 201 17.14 27.08 -26.14
N GLN A 202 17.42 25.96 -26.81
CA GLN A 202 17.12 24.62 -26.27
C GLN A 202 18.04 24.23 -25.12
N ALA A 203 19.34 24.53 -25.19
CA ALA A 203 20.25 24.28 -24.07
C ALA A 203 19.81 25.06 -22.81
N LYS A 204 19.38 26.32 -22.99
CA LYS A 204 18.81 27.15 -21.91
C LYS A 204 17.50 26.58 -21.35
N ALA A 205 16.66 25.96 -22.18
CA ALA A 205 15.44 25.28 -21.72
C ALA A 205 15.76 24.04 -20.86
N TYR A 206 16.67 23.17 -21.30
CA TYR A 206 17.13 22.02 -20.50
C TYR A 206 17.83 22.45 -19.20
N ARG A 207 18.58 23.57 -19.21
CA ARG A 207 19.17 24.16 -17.98
C ARG A 207 18.10 24.66 -17.00
N SER A 208 17.07 25.33 -17.50
CA SER A 208 15.93 25.76 -16.67
C SER A 208 15.21 24.55 -16.05
N TYR A 209 15.10 23.44 -16.77
CA TYR A 209 14.56 22.20 -16.21
C TYR A 209 15.45 21.66 -15.09
N LEU A 210 16.77 21.57 -15.29
CA LEU A 210 17.70 21.12 -14.25
C LEU A 210 17.69 22.03 -13.02
N LYS A 211 17.59 23.36 -13.21
CA LYS A 211 17.38 24.29 -12.09
C LYS A 211 16.09 23.99 -11.34
N GLY A 212 14.98 23.79 -12.06
CA GLY A 212 13.69 23.46 -11.45
C GLY A 212 13.72 22.14 -10.68
N ALA A 213 14.37 21.12 -11.22
CA ALA A 213 14.55 19.82 -10.57
C ALA A 213 15.41 19.92 -9.31
N ALA A 214 16.52 20.65 -9.38
CA ALA A 214 17.38 20.99 -8.24
C ALA A 214 16.60 21.71 -7.12
N ASP A 215 15.91 22.81 -7.44
CA ASP A 215 15.08 23.54 -6.49
C ASP A 215 13.98 22.65 -5.88
N PHE A 216 13.37 21.76 -6.66
CA PHE A 216 12.35 20.81 -6.19
C PHE A 216 12.95 19.79 -5.19
N TYR A 217 14.10 19.20 -5.49
CA TYR A 217 14.76 18.24 -4.59
C TYR A 217 15.28 18.89 -3.31
N SER A 218 15.65 20.17 -3.35
CA SER A 218 15.99 20.97 -2.15
C SER A 218 14.78 21.59 -1.43
N GLY A 219 13.56 21.32 -1.87
CA GLY A 219 12.33 21.83 -1.21
C GLY A 219 12.04 23.31 -1.47
N ARG A 220 12.78 23.99 -2.35
CA ARG A 220 12.55 25.38 -2.78
C ARG A 220 11.44 25.45 -3.83
N PHE A 221 10.25 24.96 -3.48
CA PHE A 221 9.15 24.76 -4.43
C PHE A 221 8.72 26.03 -5.17
N GLY A 222 8.84 27.22 -4.55
CA GLY A 222 8.59 28.50 -5.23
C GLY A 222 9.53 28.77 -6.41
N GLU A 223 10.82 28.46 -6.28
CA GLU A 223 11.81 28.62 -7.36
C GLU A 223 11.70 27.52 -8.41
N ALA A 224 11.36 26.29 -7.98
CA ALA A 224 11.04 25.19 -8.87
C ALA A 224 9.84 25.54 -9.76
N LEU A 225 8.78 26.12 -9.19
CA LEU A 225 7.58 26.55 -9.91
C LEU A 225 7.87 27.66 -10.93
N LYS A 226 8.75 28.62 -10.64
CA LYS A 226 9.17 29.62 -11.64
C LYS A 226 9.85 28.94 -12.83
N SER A 227 10.78 28.03 -12.55
CA SER A 227 11.57 27.31 -13.56
C SER A 227 10.68 26.44 -14.45
N PHE A 228 9.78 25.64 -13.87
CA PHE A 228 8.88 24.79 -14.64
C PHE A 228 7.77 25.57 -15.37
N ARG A 229 7.22 26.64 -14.79
CA ARG A 229 6.23 27.49 -15.49
C ARG A 229 6.81 28.15 -16.74
N GLY A 230 8.09 28.52 -16.72
CA GLY A 230 8.80 29.03 -17.90
C GLY A 230 9.00 28.01 -19.04
N LEU A 231 8.68 26.74 -18.82
CA LEU A 231 8.83 25.65 -19.80
C LEU A 231 7.49 25.09 -20.32
N LEU A 232 6.35 25.61 -19.86
CA LEU A 232 5.01 25.15 -20.27
C LEU A 232 4.74 25.35 -21.76
N GLU A 233 5.40 26.31 -22.40
CA GLU A 233 5.33 26.56 -23.84
C GLU A 233 6.67 26.28 -24.55
N SER A 234 7.45 25.30 -24.04
CA SER A 234 8.66 24.84 -24.73
C SER A 234 8.32 24.16 -26.06
N ASP A 235 9.10 24.45 -27.10
CA ASP A 235 9.02 23.76 -28.40
C ASP A 235 9.46 22.29 -28.32
N GLN A 236 10.16 21.88 -27.25
CA GLN A 236 10.53 20.48 -27.02
C GLN A 236 9.38 19.72 -26.36
N PRO A 237 8.76 18.72 -27.03
CA PRO A 237 7.57 18.05 -26.50
C PRO A 237 7.78 17.43 -25.13
N TRP A 238 8.97 16.85 -24.90
CA TRP A 238 9.33 16.27 -23.61
C TRP A 238 9.46 17.32 -22.51
N LEU A 239 10.11 18.47 -22.76
CA LEU A 239 10.20 19.53 -21.76
C LEU A 239 8.82 20.11 -21.45
N LYS A 240 7.96 20.27 -22.45
CA LYS A 240 6.58 20.77 -22.30
C LYS A 240 5.72 19.85 -21.43
N GLU A 241 5.73 18.55 -21.72
CA GLU A 241 5.01 17.54 -20.91
C GLU A 241 5.55 17.50 -19.48
N THR A 242 6.86 17.32 -19.33
CA THR A 242 7.53 17.17 -18.03
C THR A 242 7.37 18.42 -17.17
N ALA A 243 7.43 19.62 -17.75
CA ALA A 243 7.19 20.86 -17.03
C ALA A 243 5.76 20.94 -16.49
N ARG A 244 4.74 20.57 -17.28
CA ARG A 244 3.34 20.55 -16.85
C ARG A 244 3.13 19.60 -15.67
N TYR A 245 3.72 18.41 -15.73
CA TYR A 245 3.70 17.44 -14.63
C TYR A 245 4.46 17.93 -13.38
N MET A 246 5.65 18.52 -13.57
CA MET A 246 6.48 19.01 -12.46
C MET A 246 5.90 20.25 -11.78
N VAL A 247 5.13 21.10 -12.47
CA VAL A 247 4.33 22.17 -11.83
C VAL A 247 3.33 21.56 -10.85
N ALA A 248 2.59 20.52 -11.26
CA ALA A 248 1.62 19.85 -10.39
C ALA A 248 2.30 19.22 -9.17
N ARG A 249 3.43 18.53 -9.36
CA ARG A 249 4.24 17.97 -8.26
C ARG A 249 4.77 19.04 -7.31
N ALA A 250 5.27 20.16 -7.82
CA ALA A 250 5.82 21.23 -6.98
C ALA A 250 4.72 21.91 -6.15
N LEU A 251 3.54 22.15 -6.73
CA LEU A 251 2.36 22.64 -5.98
C LEU A 251 1.95 21.67 -4.87
N LEU A 252 1.84 20.37 -5.17
CA LEU A 252 1.47 19.34 -4.20
C LEU A 252 2.48 19.23 -3.05
N ASN A 253 3.78 19.29 -3.35
CA ASN A 253 4.82 19.22 -2.34
C ASN A 253 4.90 20.49 -1.48
N GLN A 254 4.69 21.67 -2.08
CA GLN A 254 4.58 22.92 -1.34
C GLN A 254 3.35 22.93 -0.42
N ALA A 255 2.21 22.42 -0.90
CA ALA A 255 0.96 22.35 -0.13
C ALA A 255 1.11 21.51 1.16
N GLN A 256 1.89 20.43 1.10
CA GLN A 256 2.08 19.49 2.21
C GLN A 256 3.38 19.70 3.01
N GLN A 257 4.19 20.73 2.70
CA GLN A 257 5.57 20.85 3.21
C GLN A 257 5.68 20.91 4.75
N ASN A 258 4.62 21.37 5.42
CA ASN A 258 4.52 21.49 6.88
C ASN A 258 3.55 20.45 7.48
N ALA A 259 3.02 19.53 6.68
CA ALA A 259 1.91 18.66 7.03
C ALA A 259 2.33 17.30 7.61
N PHE A 260 3.62 17.07 7.83
CA PHE A 260 4.16 15.84 8.39
C PHE A 260 5.08 16.15 9.57
N ASP A 261 5.07 15.31 10.61
CA ASP A 261 6.02 15.38 11.72
C ASP A 261 7.31 14.57 11.45
N GLU A 262 8.21 14.54 12.43
CA GLU A 262 9.51 13.85 12.35
C GLU A 262 9.38 12.33 12.16
N MET A 263 8.24 11.75 12.52
CA MET A 263 7.93 10.33 12.36
C MET A 263 7.12 10.04 11.09
N GLY A 264 6.78 11.08 10.32
CA GLY A 264 5.99 10.96 9.09
C GLY A 264 4.47 10.88 9.30
N TYR A 265 3.95 11.17 10.50
CA TYR A 265 2.51 11.24 10.71
C TYR A 265 1.93 12.56 10.16
N PRO A 266 0.76 12.51 9.48
CA PRO A 266 0.16 13.69 8.87
C PRO A 266 -0.63 14.54 9.87
N ASP A 267 -0.43 15.86 9.84
CA ASP A 267 -1.37 16.85 10.37
C ASP A 267 -2.05 17.59 9.20
N LEU A 268 -3.18 17.06 8.76
CA LEU A 268 -3.92 17.57 7.59
C LEU A 268 -4.42 19.02 7.73
N ARG A 269 -4.40 19.58 8.95
CA ARG A 269 -4.73 20.99 9.24
C ARG A 269 -3.62 21.95 8.82
N LYS A 270 -2.38 21.46 8.68
CA LYS A 270 -1.20 22.23 8.24
C LYS A 270 -1.01 22.22 6.72
N VAL A 271 -1.90 21.55 5.97
CA VAL A 271 -1.87 21.52 4.51
C VAL A 271 -2.43 22.84 3.96
N ASP A 272 -1.68 23.50 3.07
CA ASP A 272 -2.19 24.66 2.32
C ASP A 272 -3.22 24.20 1.29
N LYS A 273 -4.50 24.29 1.66
CA LYS A 273 -5.63 23.88 0.82
C LYS A 273 -5.73 24.70 -0.48
N LYS A 274 -5.21 25.93 -0.54
CA LYS A 274 -5.20 26.77 -1.76
C LYS A 274 -4.13 26.29 -2.75
N LEU A 275 -2.95 25.91 -2.29
CA LEU A 275 -1.94 25.27 -3.12
C LEU A 275 -2.36 23.85 -3.52
N LEU A 276 -3.07 23.14 -2.64
CA LEU A 276 -3.58 21.81 -2.94
C LEU A 276 -4.65 21.82 -4.05
N ALA A 277 -5.59 22.78 -4.03
CA ALA A 277 -6.57 22.95 -5.12
C ALA A 277 -5.91 23.35 -6.46
N GLN A 278 -4.82 24.12 -6.43
CA GLN A 278 -4.00 24.37 -7.62
C GLN A 278 -3.30 23.10 -8.11
N ALA A 279 -2.81 22.24 -7.19
CA ALA A 279 -2.22 20.96 -7.55
C ALA A 279 -3.26 20.02 -8.18
N GLU A 280 -4.47 19.95 -7.63
CA GLU A 280 -5.60 19.21 -8.22
C GLU A 280 -5.87 19.66 -9.66
N THR A 281 -6.02 20.98 -9.85
CA THR A 281 -6.25 21.59 -11.16
C THR A 281 -5.14 21.24 -12.14
N ALA A 282 -3.87 21.37 -11.72
CA ALA A 282 -2.71 21.07 -12.55
C ALA A 282 -2.56 19.58 -12.91
N LEU A 283 -2.96 18.66 -12.01
CA LEU A 283 -3.01 17.22 -12.30
C LEU A 283 -4.12 16.90 -13.31
N GLY A 284 -5.32 17.45 -13.13
CA GLY A 284 -6.43 17.29 -14.09
C GLY A 284 -6.10 17.86 -15.46
N ASP A 285 -5.48 19.05 -15.49
CA ASP A 285 -4.99 19.71 -16.69
C ASP A 285 -3.85 18.94 -17.37
N TYR A 286 -3.02 18.20 -16.62
CA TYR A 286 -2.03 17.29 -17.18
C TYR A 286 -2.72 16.05 -17.79
N LEU A 287 -3.56 15.36 -17.04
CA LEU A 287 -4.26 14.13 -17.49
C LEU A 287 -5.17 14.38 -18.70
N LYS A 288 -5.78 15.56 -18.80
CA LYS A 288 -6.58 15.97 -19.97
C LYS A 288 -5.73 16.21 -21.22
N ALA A 289 -4.53 16.76 -21.07
CA ALA A 289 -3.62 17.04 -22.18
C ALA A 289 -2.82 15.81 -22.61
N TYR A 290 -2.49 14.93 -21.66
CA TYR A 290 -1.63 13.76 -21.82
C TYR A 290 -2.27 12.51 -21.19
N PRO A 291 -3.43 12.02 -21.69
CA PRO A 291 -4.14 10.88 -21.11
C PRO A 291 -3.36 9.56 -21.20
N GLN A 292 -2.40 9.48 -22.13
CA GLN A 292 -1.42 8.39 -22.29
C GLN A 292 0.02 8.92 -22.16
N GLY A 293 0.20 10.02 -21.41
CA GLY A 293 1.51 10.63 -21.19
C GLY A 293 2.45 9.78 -20.33
N GLN A 294 3.74 10.11 -20.38
CA GLN A 294 4.81 9.45 -19.62
C GLN A 294 4.53 9.42 -18.12
N TYR A 295 3.78 10.40 -17.61
CA TYR A 295 3.48 10.55 -16.19
C TYR A 295 2.01 10.27 -15.84
N ALA A 296 1.18 9.77 -16.76
CA ALA A 296 -0.26 9.59 -16.56
C ALA A 296 -0.60 8.71 -15.34
N ALA A 297 0.00 7.53 -15.23
CA ALA A 297 -0.20 6.64 -14.07
C ALA A 297 0.24 7.30 -12.74
N SER A 298 1.34 8.04 -12.76
CA SER A 298 1.84 8.75 -11.58
C SER A 298 0.92 9.92 -11.19
N ALA A 299 0.44 10.70 -12.17
CA ALA A 299 -0.51 11.78 -11.95
C ALA A 299 -1.86 11.29 -11.39
N GLN A 300 -2.37 10.15 -11.86
CA GLN A 300 -3.53 9.47 -11.26
C GLN A 300 -3.28 9.09 -9.79
N GLY A 301 -2.10 8.54 -9.47
CA GLY A 301 -1.69 8.30 -8.08
C GLY A 301 -1.61 9.58 -7.22
N LEU A 302 -1.16 10.69 -7.79
CA LEU A 302 -1.11 11.98 -7.10
C LEU A 302 -2.50 12.60 -6.88
N VAL A 303 -3.49 12.32 -7.75
CA VAL A 303 -4.89 12.74 -7.52
C VAL A 303 -5.46 12.07 -6.26
N ARG A 304 -5.20 10.78 -6.04
CA ARG A 304 -5.56 10.12 -4.75
C ARG A 304 -4.88 10.79 -3.55
N ARG A 305 -3.59 11.12 -3.67
CA ARG A 305 -2.87 11.85 -2.61
C ARG A 305 -3.49 13.24 -2.36
N VAL A 306 -3.97 13.92 -3.39
CA VAL A 306 -4.71 15.19 -3.24
C VAL A 306 -6.00 15.00 -2.45
N TYR A 307 -6.85 14.03 -2.80
CA TYR A 307 -8.12 13.79 -2.08
C TYR A 307 -7.90 13.40 -0.60
N TRP A 308 -6.90 12.58 -0.32
CA TRP A 308 -6.47 12.30 1.05
C TRP A 308 -6.02 13.56 1.81
N LEU A 309 -5.16 14.39 1.21
CA LEU A 309 -4.71 15.66 1.82
C LEU A 309 -5.83 16.71 1.92
N MET A 310 -6.89 16.59 1.12
CA MET A 310 -8.08 17.43 1.22
C MET A 310 -8.94 17.06 2.44
N SER A 311 -8.90 15.81 2.91
CA SER A 311 -9.98 15.18 3.69
C SER A 311 -11.26 15.15 2.86
N ASP A 312 -11.15 14.51 1.69
CA ASP A 312 -12.26 14.22 0.77
C ASP A 312 -12.35 12.70 0.56
N GLU A 313 -12.80 12.02 1.61
CA GLU A 313 -12.87 10.58 1.68
C GLU A 313 -13.84 10.00 0.64
N SER A 314 -14.84 10.77 0.20
CA SER A 314 -15.78 10.33 -0.84
C SER A 314 -15.12 10.24 -2.22
N ARG A 315 -14.37 11.27 -2.65
CA ARG A 315 -13.62 11.19 -3.91
C ARG A 315 -12.45 10.21 -3.81
N LEU A 316 -11.77 10.14 -2.67
CA LEU A 316 -10.72 9.14 -2.42
C LEU A 316 -11.23 7.70 -2.55
N ALA A 317 -12.39 7.39 -1.95
CA ALA A 317 -13.02 6.07 -2.08
C ALA A 317 -13.45 5.77 -3.52
N GLY A 318 -13.92 6.78 -4.26
CA GLY A 318 -14.25 6.65 -5.69
C GLY A 318 -13.05 6.23 -6.55
N GLU A 319 -11.88 6.83 -6.33
CA GLU A 319 -10.64 6.46 -7.03
C GLU A 319 -10.22 5.01 -6.73
N TYR A 320 -10.28 4.58 -5.46
CA TYR A 320 -9.98 3.19 -5.10
C TYR A 320 -10.98 2.21 -5.69
N ALA A 321 -12.28 2.53 -5.69
CA ALA A 321 -13.32 1.70 -6.30
C ALA A 321 -13.11 1.50 -7.82
N ALA A 322 -12.67 2.56 -8.52
CA ALA A 322 -12.32 2.49 -9.93
C ALA A 322 -11.10 1.58 -10.18
N LEU A 323 -10.07 1.68 -9.34
CA LEU A 323 -8.87 0.82 -9.44
C LEU A 323 -9.20 -0.64 -9.13
N PHE A 324 -10.00 -0.92 -8.10
CA PHE A 324 -10.54 -2.26 -7.80
C PHE A 324 -11.64 -2.71 -8.78
N SER A 325 -11.86 -2.01 -9.88
CA SER A 325 -12.70 -2.48 -11.00
C SER A 325 -11.87 -2.93 -12.20
N ARG A 326 -10.54 -2.86 -12.10
CA ARG A 326 -9.60 -3.31 -13.12
C ARG A 326 -9.21 -4.78 -12.91
N GLU A 327 -8.97 -5.49 -14.02
CA GLU A 327 -8.49 -6.88 -14.01
C GLU A 327 -6.95 -6.96 -13.97
N ASP A 328 -6.24 -5.87 -14.28
CA ASP A 328 -4.78 -5.76 -14.42
C ASP A 328 -4.10 -5.07 -13.23
N ALA A 329 -4.59 -5.32 -12.01
CA ALA A 329 -4.09 -4.68 -10.79
C ALA A 329 -2.79 -5.32 -10.26
N ASP A 330 -1.69 -5.21 -11.01
CA ASP A 330 -0.37 -5.76 -10.61
C ASP A 330 0.09 -5.27 -9.22
N ASP A 331 -0.25 -4.03 -8.84
CA ASP A 331 0.07 -3.41 -7.55
C ASP A 331 -1.00 -3.66 -6.45
N LEU A 332 -1.89 -4.64 -6.58
CA LEU A 332 -3.06 -4.80 -5.70
C LEU A 332 -2.73 -4.77 -4.20
N ALA A 333 -1.67 -5.46 -3.78
CA ALA A 333 -1.25 -5.50 -2.38
C ALA A 333 -0.85 -4.11 -1.84
N GLN A 334 -0.17 -3.30 -2.66
CA GLN A 334 0.17 -1.92 -2.32
C GLN A 334 -1.09 -1.04 -2.26
N LEU A 335 -2.05 -1.26 -3.16
CA LEU A 335 -3.30 -0.52 -3.20
C LEU A 335 -4.19 -0.81 -1.97
N VAL A 336 -4.30 -2.08 -1.57
CA VAL A 336 -4.98 -2.51 -0.33
C VAL A 336 -4.32 -1.89 0.89
N GLN A 337 -2.98 -1.82 0.93
CA GLN A 337 -2.24 -1.13 1.99
C GLN A 337 -2.48 0.39 1.99
N GLU A 338 -2.60 1.00 0.81
CA GLU A 338 -2.87 2.44 0.67
C GLU A 338 -4.28 2.80 1.16
N VAL A 339 -5.27 1.95 0.87
CA VAL A 339 -6.66 2.07 1.36
C VAL A 339 -6.70 2.04 2.88
N ASP A 340 -6.05 1.06 3.50
CA ASP A 340 -5.98 0.96 4.96
C ASP A 340 -5.37 2.23 5.57
N ASN A 341 -4.15 2.58 5.14
CA ASN A 341 -3.39 3.69 5.72
C ASN A 341 -3.99 5.09 5.47
N LYS A 342 -4.82 5.28 4.44
CA LYS A 342 -5.27 6.62 4.00
C LYS A 342 -6.77 6.83 3.93
N LEU A 343 -7.57 5.79 3.72
CA LEU A 343 -9.03 5.89 3.69
C LEU A 343 -9.62 5.34 5.01
N LEU A 344 -9.30 4.10 5.36
CA LEU A 344 -10.01 3.40 6.44
C LEU A 344 -9.69 3.95 7.84
N VAL A 345 -8.56 4.64 8.01
CA VAL A 345 -8.19 5.33 9.25
C VAL A 345 -9.03 6.59 9.52
N THR A 346 -9.56 7.28 8.49
CA THR A 346 -10.28 8.57 8.67
C THR A 346 -11.72 8.59 8.17
N ALA A 347 -12.11 7.70 7.25
CA ALA A 347 -13.40 7.76 6.59
C ALA A 347 -14.58 7.42 7.51
N HIS A 348 -15.62 8.25 7.42
CA HIS A 348 -16.93 7.95 7.96
C HIS A 348 -17.69 7.06 6.96
N PRO A 349 -18.49 6.06 7.39
CA PRO A 349 -19.25 5.19 6.47
C PRO A 349 -20.15 5.97 5.50
N ALA A 350 -20.68 7.12 5.92
CA ALA A 350 -21.54 7.97 5.08
C ALA A 350 -20.85 8.57 3.83
N ASP A 351 -19.51 8.67 3.82
CA ASP A 351 -18.76 9.24 2.70
C ASP A 351 -18.46 8.21 1.60
N VAL A 352 -18.50 6.92 1.94
CA VAL A 352 -18.08 5.81 1.07
C VAL A 352 -19.26 5.14 0.39
N ARG A 353 -19.15 4.91 -0.94
CA ARG A 353 -20.23 4.36 -1.77
C ARG A 353 -19.90 3.07 -2.52
N ASP A 354 -18.65 2.64 -2.53
CA ASP A 354 -18.31 1.28 -2.99
C ASP A 354 -18.65 0.29 -1.87
N ALA A 355 -19.49 -0.69 -2.18
CA ALA A 355 -19.99 -1.66 -1.22
C ALA A 355 -18.89 -2.48 -0.53
N ARG A 356 -17.74 -2.73 -1.17
CA ARG A 356 -16.65 -3.51 -0.57
C ARG A 356 -15.87 -2.66 0.43
N LEU A 357 -15.55 -1.42 0.05
CA LEU A 357 -14.92 -0.45 0.95
C LEU A 357 -15.84 -0.13 2.15
N LEU A 358 -17.13 0.03 1.89
CA LEU A 358 -18.14 0.29 2.92
C LEU A 358 -18.26 -0.89 3.90
N ALA A 359 -18.39 -2.13 3.40
CA ALA A 359 -18.41 -3.33 4.25
C ALA A 359 -17.21 -3.44 5.20
N VAL A 360 -16.01 -3.07 4.74
CA VAL A 360 -14.81 -3.07 5.59
C VAL A 360 -14.90 -1.98 6.66
N LEU A 361 -15.36 -0.77 6.32
CA LEU A 361 -15.60 0.29 7.30
C LEU A 361 -16.67 -0.12 8.33
N ASP A 362 -17.78 -0.69 7.90
CA ASP A 362 -18.87 -1.12 8.78
C ASP A 362 -18.39 -2.19 9.77
N LEU A 363 -17.62 -3.19 9.30
CA LEU A 363 -16.95 -4.18 10.16
C LEU A 363 -15.97 -3.53 11.14
N MET A 364 -15.25 -2.48 10.75
CA MET A 364 -14.40 -1.70 11.66
C MET A 364 -15.20 -0.90 12.72
N GLN A 365 -16.43 -0.49 12.39
CA GLN A 365 -17.36 0.11 13.36
C GLN A 365 -18.00 -0.92 14.30
N MET A 366 -18.07 -2.20 13.90
CA MET A 366 -18.55 -3.32 14.73
C MET A 366 -17.48 -3.91 15.67
N ARG A 367 -16.23 -3.42 15.62
CA ARG A 367 -15.16 -3.89 16.53
C ARG A 367 -15.52 -3.69 17.99
N HIS A 368 -14.99 -4.53 18.88
CA HIS A 368 -15.12 -4.32 20.32
C HIS A 368 -14.55 -2.94 20.73
N ARG A 369 -15.29 -2.23 21.58
CA ARG A 369 -14.94 -0.90 22.11
C ARG A 369 -15.60 -0.73 23.46
N ASP A 370 -15.03 0.10 24.33
CA ASP A 370 -15.69 0.52 25.56
C ASP A 370 -17.04 1.18 25.23
N SER A 371 -18.06 0.95 26.07
CA SER A 371 -19.42 1.46 25.84
C SER A 371 -19.56 2.99 25.90
N SER A 372 -18.50 3.69 26.30
CA SER A 372 -18.36 5.14 26.26
C SER A 372 -17.85 5.68 24.92
N GLU A 373 -17.30 4.84 24.04
CA GLU A 373 -16.79 5.25 22.73
C GLU A 373 -17.93 5.31 21.69
N PRO A 374 -18.14 6.47 21.02
CA PRO A 374 -19.16 6.57 20.00
C PRO A 374 -18.79 5.75 18.75
N ARG A 375 -19.77 5.05 18.20
CA ARG A 375 -19.68 4.40 16.88
C ARG A 375 -20.21 5.35 15.80
N ALA A 376 -19.59 5.35 14.63
CA ALA A 376 -20.08 6.09 13.46
C ALA A 376 -21.26 5.39 12.76
N LEU A 377 -21.52 4.12 13.11
CA LEU A 377 -22.57 3.28 12.54
C LEU A 377 -23.56 2.87 13.63
N ASP A 378 -24.84 3.13 13.38
CA ASP A 378 -25.96 2.56 14.12
C ASP A 378 -26.84 1.66 13.22
N SER A 379 -27.79 0.95 13.83
CA SER A 379 -28.72 0.04 13.13
C SER A 379 -29.52 0.74 12.02
N ALA A 380 -29.88 2.02 12.21
CA ALA A 380 -30.61 2.81 11.23
C ALA A 380 -29.72 3.25 10.05
N GLY A 381 -28.49 3.66 10.32
CA GLY A 381 -27.47 3.97 9.32
C GLY A 381 -27.12 2.75 8.48
N LEU A 382 -26.92 1.59 9.11
CA LEU A 382 -26.69 0.32 8.42
C LEU A 382 -27.88 -0.05 7.52
N ALA A 383 -29.12 0.08 8.01
CA ALA A 383 -30.31 -0.15 7.19
C ALA A 383 -30.39 0.81 5.98
N ALA A 384 -30.01 2.08 6.15
CA ALA A 384 -30.02 3.10 5.09
C ALA A 384 -28.99 2.85 3.97
N GLN A 385 -27.93 2.06 4.22
CA GLN A 385 -26.92 1.72 3.21
C GLN A 385 -27.39 0.63 2.22
N LYS A 386 -28.53 -0.04 2.45
CA LYS A 386 -28.94 -1.26 1.73
C LYS A 386 -28.82 -1.20 0.21
N ASP A 387 -29.23 -0.10 -0.41
CA ASP A 387 -29.19 0.06 -1.87
C ASP A 387 -27.76 0.11 -2.45
N LEU A 388 -26.76 0.54 -1.67
CA LEU A 388 -25.35 0.54 -2.08
C LEU A 388 -24.83 -0.89 -2.30
N PHE A 389 -25.37 -1.85 -1.54
CA PHE A 389 -24.99 -3.27 -1.59
C PHE A 389 -25.67 -4.08 -2.70
N ALA A 390 -26.54 -3.47 -3.53
CA ALA A 390 -27.32 -4.18 -4.55
C ALA A 390 -26.47 -5.00 -5.56
N LYS A 391 -25.19 -4.67 -5.74
CA LYS A 391 -24.23 -5.42 -6.58
C LYS A 391 -23.68 -6.70 -5.93
N TYR A 392 -23.82 -6.85 -4.61
CA TYR A 392 -23.27 -7.96 -3.81
C TYR A 392 -24.39 -8.56 -2.94
N PRO A 393 -25.27 -9.39 -3.51
CA PRO A 393 -26.40 -9.98 -2.80
C PRO A 393 -25.97 -10.70 -1.52
N GLY A 394 -26.68 -10.48 -0.42
CA GLY A 394 -26.37 -11.08 0.89
C GLY A 394 -25.24 -10.40 1.68
N LEU A 395 -24.50 -9.44 1.12
CA LEU A 395 -23.46 -8.70 1.87
C LEU A 395 -24.08 -7.76 2.90
N HIS A 396 -25.16 -7.06 2.56
CA HIS A 396 -25.90 -6.22 3.51
C HIS A 396 -26.56 -7.05 4.63
N ASP A 397 -27.15 -8.20 4.27
CA ASP A 397 -27.79 -9.10 5.25
C ASP A 397 -26.74 -9.69 6.21
N TYR A 398 -25.55 -10.04 5.70
CA TYR A 398 -24.40 -10.44 6.51
C TYR A 398 -23.95 -9.33 7.49
N LEU A 399 -23.80 -8.08 7.01
CA LEU A 399 -23.43 -6.95 7.88
C LEU A 399 -24.49 -6.65 8.94
N THR A 400 -25.77 -6.76 8.57
CA THR A 400 -26.91 -6.64 9.48
C THR A 400 -26.85 -7.69 10.59
N ALA A 401 -26.62 -8.95 10.24
CA ALA A 401 -26.43 -10.03 11.21
C ALA A 401 -25.17 -9.85 12.07
N ALA A 402 -24.08 -9.30 11.51
CA ALA A 402 -22.84 -9.05 12.23
C ALA A 402 -23.03 -7.94 13.27
N TYR A 403 -23.75 -6.87 12.92
CA TYR A 403 -24.13 -5.82 13.87
C TYR A 403 -24.99 -6.37 15.00
N GLN A 404 -26.01 -7.17 14.66
CA GLN A 404 -26.90 -7.81 15.64
C GLN A 404 -26.13 -8.73 16.60
N LEU A 405 -25.17 -9.53 16.11
CA LEU A 405 -24.41 -10.44 16.96
C LEU A 405 -23.33 -9.75 17.81
N TYR A 406 -22.56 -8.81 17.23
CA TYR A 406 -21.37 -8.22 17.86
C TYR A 406 -21.61 -6.87 18.54
N VAL A 407 -22.69 -6.15 18.22
CA VAL A 407 -22.99 -4.81 18.78
C VAL A 407 -24.28 -4.81 19.58
N GLU A 408 -25.34 -5.48 19.10
CA GLU A 408 -26.62 -5.58 19.83
C GLU A 408 -26.71 -6.80 20.77
N GLU A 409 -25.70 -7.69 20.74
CA GLU A 409 -25.64 -8.97 21.48
C GLU A 409 -26.90 -9.85 21.29
N ASN A 410 -27.54 -9.75 20.12
CA ASN A 410 -28.81 -10.38 19.79
C ASN A 410 -28.64 -11.53 18.77
N PRO A 411 -28.30 -12.75 19.23
CA PRO A 411 -28.10 -13.89 18.33
C PRO A 411 -29.38 -14.35 17.62
N GLU A 412 -30.56 -14.22 18.25
CA GLU A 412 -31.82 -14.63 17.63
C GLU A 412 -32.10 -13.80 16.37
N GLN A 413 -31.94 -12.48 16.46
CA GLN A 413 -32.14 -11.60 15.31
C GLN A 413 -31.08 -11.84 14.22
N ALA A 414 -29.82 -12.05 14.61
CA ALA A 414 -28.75 -12.41 13.68
C ALA A 414 -29.05 -13.71 12.90
N LEU A 415 -29.67 -14.72 13.53
CA LEU A 415 -30.08 -15.95 12.86
C LEU A 415 -31.19 -15.73 11.81
N GLN A 416 -32.10 -14.79 12.06
CA GLN A 416 -33.16 -14.42 11.10
C GLN A 416 -32.60 -13.69 9.87
N SER A 417 -31.51 -12.93 10.04
CA SER A 417 -30.82 -12.23 8.96
C SER A 417 -29.86 -13.10 8.15
N LEU A 418 -29.65 -14.38 8.52
CA LEU A 418 -28.66 -15.25 7.87
C LEU A 418 -29.29 -16.45 7.12
N PRO A 419 -28.75 -16.83 5.95
CA PRO A 419 -29.27 -17.95 5.18
C PRO A 419 -29.15 -19.28 5.96
N GLU A 420 -30.24 -20.04 6.02
CA GLU A 420 -30.26 -21.35 6.70
C GLU A 420 -29.66 -22.49 5.85
N GLN A 421 -29.69 -22.31 4.53
CA GLN A 421 -29.28 -23.32 3.57
C GLN A 421 -27.81 -23.12 3.17
N LEU A 422 -27.04 -24.20 3.22
CA LEU A 422 -25.68 -24.20 2.71
C LEU A 422 -25.69 -24.08 1.18
N PRO A 423 -24.86 -23.20 0.59
CA PRO A 423 -24.78 -23.07 -0.85
C PRO A 423 -24.10 -24.28 -1.50
N SER A 424 -24.36 -24.51 -2.78
CA SER A 424 -23.70 -25.56 -3.56
C SER A 424 -22.20 -25.27 -3.82
N ARG A 425 -21.83 -23.99 -3.84
CA ARG A 425 -20.46 -23.50 -3.90
C ARG A 425 -20.22 -22.55 -2.73
N LEU A 426 -19.12 -22.74 -2.03
CA LEU A 426 -18.74 -21.91 -0.90
C LEU A 426 -17.77 -20.82 -1.40
N ASP A 427 -18.25 -19.58 -1.49
CA ASP A 427 -17.44 -18.36 -1.60
C ASP A 427 -17.11 -17.79 -0.21
N TYR A 428 -16.27 -16.75 -0.13
CA TYR A 428 -15.88 -16.18 1.17
C TYR A 428 -17.07 -15.50 1.85
N LEU A 429 -17.97 -14.82 1.13
CA LEU A 429 -19.19 -14.24 1.68
C LEU A 429 -20.12 -15.31 2.26
N ALA A 430 -20.46 -16.35 1.50
CA ALA A 430 -21.33 -17.41 2.01
C ALA A 430 -20.66 -18.25 3.10
N PHE A 431 -19.33 -18.41 3.07
CA PHE A 431 -18.60 -18.97 4.21
C PHE A 431 -18.70 -18.08 5.45
N SER A 432 -18.60 -16.76 5.28
CA SER A 432 -18.74 -15.79 6.37
C SER A 432 -20.15 -15.79 6.97
N GLN A 433 -21.19 -15.83 6.13
CA GLN A 433 -22.59 -15.96 6.56
C GLN A 433 -22.82 -17.23 7.38
N GLN A 434 -22.34 -18.39 6.92
CA GLN A 434 -22.53 -19.65 7.63
C GLN A 434 -21.67 -19.74 8.90
N THR A 435 -20.48 -19.14 8.89
CA THR A 435 -19.63 -19.05 10.09
C THR A 435 -20.27 -18.14 11.15
N LEU A 436 -20.81 -16.99 10.75
CA LEU A 436 -21.55 -16.10 11.63
C LEU A 436 -22.83 -16.76 12.17
N ARG A 437 -23.51 -17.58 11.36
CA ARG A 437 -24.67 -18.37 11.79
C ARG A 437 -24.28 -19.36 12.88
N GLY A 438 -23.13 -20.04 12.74
CA GLY A 438 -22.59 -20.91 13.79
C GLY A 438 -22.32 -20.17 15.09
N PHE A 439 -21.66 -19.00 15.04
CA PHE A 439 -21.42 -18.17 16.23
C PHE A 439 -22.69 -17.61 16.88
N ALA A 440 -23.75 -17.39 16.10
CA ALA A 440 -25.06 -16.97 16.60
C ALA A 440 -25.81 -18.14 17.25
N LEU A 441 -25.74 -19.36 16.70
CA LEU A 441 -26.27 -20.58 17.35
C LEU A 441 -25.56 -20.82 18.69
N GLU A 442 -24.24 -20.73 18.74
CA GLU A 442 -23.44 -20.85 19.97
C GLU A 442 -23.80 -19.77 21.00
N ALA A 443 -23.93 -18.52 20.58
CA ALA A 443 -24.37 -17.42 21.46
C ALA A 443 -25.82 -17.59 21.95
N GLY A 444 -26.69 -18.18 21.14
CA GLY A 444 -28.06 -18.57 21.51
C GLY A 444 -28.14 -19.86 22.35
N ASN A 445 -27.01 -20.48 22.68
CA ASN A 445 -26.90 -21.78 23.38
C ASN A 445 -27.43 -23.01 22.59
N ASP A 446 -27.64 -22.91 21.28
CA ASP A 446 -27.91 -24.07 20.40
C ASP A 446 -26.61 -24.72 19.92
N TRP A 447 -25.88 -25.30 20.88
CA TRP A 447 -24.62 -26.01 20.64
C TRP A 447 -24.78 -27.19 19.67
N ILE A 448 -25.94 -27.86 19.69
CA ILE A 448 -26.23 -29.02 18.83
C ILE A 448 -26.51 -28.55 17.39
N GLY A 449 -27.22 -27.43 17.21
CA GLY A 449 -27.39 -26.78 15.90
C GLY A 449 -26.06 -26.32 15.32
N ALA A 450 -25.21 -25.68 16.14
CA ALA A 450 -23.87 -25.25 15.75
C ALA A 450 -23.00 -26.42 15.29
N GLU A 451 -22.90 -27.49 16.08
CA GLU A 451 -22.15 -28.72 15.73
C GLU A 451 -22.62 -29.30 14.38
N LYS A 452 -23.94 -29.44 14.19
CA LYS A 452 -24.52 -29.93 12.93
C LYS A 452 -24.18 -29.03 11.74
N LEU A 453 -24.10 -27.72 11.93
CA LEU A 453 -23.70 -26.78 10.89
C LEU A 453 -22.21 -26.92 10.56
N TRP A 454 -21.34 -26.96 11.58
CA TRP A 454 -19.89 -27.13 11.41
C TRP A 454 -19.55 -28.44 10.67
N LEU A 455 -20.15 -29.56 11.07
CA LEU A 455 -19.95 -30.87 10.42
C LEU A 455 -20.38 -30.86 8.93
N ARG A 456 -21.40 -30.07 8.57
CA ARG A 456 -21.85 -29.92 7.17
C ARG A 456 -20.97 -28.97 6.35
N LEU A 457 -20.29 -28.00 6.98
CA LEU A 457 -19.39 -27.06 6.32
C LEU A 457 -18.03 -27.67 5.94
N LEU A 458 -17.46 -28.53 6.80
CA LEU A 458 -16.16 -29.19 6.59
C LEU A 458 -15.95 -29.77 5.15
N PRO A 459 -16.86 -30.60 4.60
CA PRO A 459 -16.68 -31.16 3.25
C PRO A 459 -16.80 -30.13 2.12
N LEU A 460 -17.39 -28.95 2.36
CA LEU A 460 -17.48 -27.87 1.37
C LEU A 460 -16.20 -27.02 1.36
N ALA A 461 -15.63 -26.73 2.52
CA ALA A 461 -14.36 -26.00 2.65
C ALA A 461 -13.20 -26.73 1.96
N ALA A 462 -13.10 -28.06 2.14
CA ALA A 462 -12.10 -28.89 1.45
C ALA A 462 -12.20 -28.81 -0.08
N ARG A 463 -13.43 -28.70 -0.62
CA ARG A 463 -13.66 -28.52 -2.06
C ARG A 463 -13.23 -27.13 -2.56
N ARG A 464 -13.37 -26.06 -1.75
CA ARG A 464 -12.84 -24.72 -2.09
C ARG A 464 -11.32 -24.73 -2.11
N ALA A 465 -10.65 -25.31 -1.11
CA ALA A 465 -9.18 -25.44 -1.10
C ALA A 465 -8.65 -26.20 -2.32
N ALA A 466 -9.30 -27.32 -2.68
CA ALA A 466 -8.99 -28.08 -3.89
C ALA A 466 -9.28 -27.31 -5.19
N ALA A 467 -10.35 -26.51 -5.24
CA ALA A 467 -10.67 -25.67 -6.40
C ALA A 467 -9.69 -24.50 -6.56
N ALA A 468 -9.28 -23.85 -5.48
CA ALA A 468 -8.27 -22.78 -5.48
C ALA A 468 -6.91 -23.32 -5.96
N ALA A 469 -6.48 -24.49 -5.45
CA ALA A 469 -5.27 -25.17 -5.92
C ALA A 469 -5.33 -25.52 -7.42
N ARG A 470 -6.50 -25.97 -7.92
CA ARG A 470 -6.70 -26.24 -9.36
C ARG A 470 -6.72 -24.98 -10.22
N ALA A 471 -7.28 -23.88 -9.72
CA ALA A 471 -7.28 -22.59 -10.43
C ALA A 471 -5.85 -22.02 -10.55
N ALA A 472 -5.08 -22.04 -9.47
CA ALA A 472 -3.67 -21.66 -9.47
C ALA A 472 -2.84 -22.54 -10.44
N GLY A 473 -3.06 -23.86 -10.44
CA GLY A 473 -2.43 -24.78 -11.39
C GLY A 473 -2.85 -24.57 -12.86
N ALA A 474 -4.08 -24.12 -13.11
CA ALA A 474 -4.57 -23.84 -14.46
C ALA A 474 -3.97 -22.56 -15.06
N GLY A 475 -3.65 -21.55 -14.25
CA GLY A 475 -2.94 -20.34 -14.69
C GLY A 475 -1.55 -20.65 -15.26
N ALA A 476 -0.79 -21.52 -14.60
CA ALA A 476 0.50 -22.01 -15.12
C ALA A 476 0.36 -22.91 -16.36
N GLY A 477 -0.82 -23.51 -16.58
CA GLY A 477 -1.10 -24.41 -17.69
C GLY A 477 -1.18 -23.75 -19.07
N LEU A 478 -1.35 -22.42 -19.16
CA LEU A 478 -1.49 -21.72 -20.44
C LEU A 478 -0.17 -21.32 -21.12
N GLN A 479 0.96 -21.27 -20.39
CA GLN A 479 2.26 -20.91 -20.95
C GLN A 479 3.09 -22.11 -21.48
N LEU A 480 2.64 -23.35 -21.26
CA LEU A 480 3.33 -24.58 -21.72
C LEU A 480 2.79 -25.16 -23.05
N ARG A 481 1.98 -24.40 -23.80
CA ARG A 481 1.51 -24.78 -25.15
C ARG A 481 2.16 -24.02 -26.32
N ALA A 482 3.06 -23.09 -26.04
CA ALA A 482 3.71 -22.24 -27.05
C ALA A 482 5.23 -22.46 -27.14
N GLN A 483 5.71 -23.71 -27.12
CA GLN A 483 7.09 -24.05 -27.48
C GLN A 483 7.20 -25.49 -28.02
N ARG A 484 7.11 -25.61 -29.35
CA ARG A 484 7.51 -26.81 -30.12
C ARG A 484 8.00 -26.41 -31.51
N PRO A 485 9.27 -26.72 -31.85
CA PRO A 485 9.70 -27.09 -33.19
C PRO A 485 9.99 -28.61 -33.29
N PRO A 486 10.24 -29.16 -34.50
CA PRO A 486 9.92 -30.56 -34.81
C PRO A 486 11.12 -31.50 -35.10
N GLY A 487 10.83 -32.81 -35.22
CA GLY A 487 11.74 -33.89 -35.67
C GLY A 487 12.49 -34.59 -34.52
N GLU A 488 12.89 -35.87 -34.60
CA GLU A 488 12.68 -36.96 -35.58
C GLU A 488 12.97 -38.33 -34.91
N GLY A 489 12.35 -39.43 -35.38
CA GLY A 489 12.67 -40.81 -34.99
C GLY A 489 12.23 -41.24 -33.56
N VAL A 490 12.07 -42.53 -33.22
CA VAL A 490 12.30 -43.81 -33.94
C VAL A 490 11.17 -44.83 -33.61
N ARG A 491 11.02 -45.83 -34.48
CA ARG A 491 10.00 -46.90 -34.51
C ARG A 491 10.05 -47.94 -33.35
N ARG A 492 8.89 -48.62 -33.17
CA ARG A 492 8.64 -49.96 -32.56
C ARG A 492 8.87 -50.07 -31.04
N GLY A 493 8.08 -50.85 -30.27
CA GLY A 493 6.87 -51.63 -30.59
C GLY A 493 6.68 -52.81 -29.62
N LEU A 494 5.45 -53.36 -29.55
CA LEU A 494 5.03 -54.55 -28.76
C LEU A 494 5.01 -54.32 -27.23
N ALA A 495 3.84 -54.38 -26.57
CA ALA A 495 3.12 -55.58 -26.08
C ALA A 495 3.80 -56.22 -24.84
N GLY A 496 3.09 -56.51 -23.73
CA GLY A 496 1.68 -56.29 -23.40
C GLY A 496 1.32 -56.91 -22.04
N ALA A 497 0.06 -56.76 -21.62
CA ALA A 497 -0.71 -57.62 -20.70
C ALA A 497 -0.13 -58.05 -19.32
N HIS A 498 -0.91 -57.77 -18.25
CA HIS A 498 -1.30 -58.70 -17.15
C HIS A 498 -0.21 -59.46 -16.34
N ALA A 499 -0.35 -59.73 -15.03
CA ALA A 499 -1.26 -59.26 -13.97
C ALA A 499 -0.64 -59.65 -12.59
N ASP A 500 -1.37 -59.34 -11.52
CA ASP A 500 -1.36 -59.98 -10.20
C ASP A 500 -0.16 -59.83 -9.22
N HIS A 501 -0.55 -59.30 -8.04
CA HIS A 501 0.00 -59.52 -6.69
C HIS A 501 0.30 -61.02 -6.37
N PRO A 502 1.11 -61.38 -5.32
CA PRO A 502 1.11 -60.73 -4.00
C PRO A 502 2.40 -60.79 -3.10
N ARG A 503 2.29 -60.17 -1.91
CA ARG A 503 2.97 -60.47 -0.61
C ARG A 503 4.49 -60.21 -0.41
N ASN A 504 4.77 -59.32 0.56
CA ASN A 504 5.98 -59.21 1.44
C ASN A 504 6.24 -60.52 2.26
N PRO A 505 7.34 -60.66 3.06
CA PRO A 505 8.54 -59.82 3.33
C PRO A 505 9.84 -60.64 2.98
N PRO A 506 11.05 -60.56 3.61
CA PRO A 506 11.65 -59.64 4.60
C PRO A 506 13.10 -59.14 4.27
N ALA A 507 13.80 -58.57 5.27
CA ALA A 507 15.19 -58.10 5.22
C ALA A 507 16.23 -59.16 5.69
N PRO A 508 17.53 -58.95 5.39
CA PRO A 508 18.58 -59.33 6.35
C PRO A 508 19.74 -58.31 6.50
N HIS A 509 20.23 -58.15 7.73
CA HIS A 509 21.57 -57.61 8.01
C HIS A 509 22.64 -58.71 7.95
N ARG A 510 23.85 -58.40 7.44
CA ARG A 510 25.12 -58.56 8.20
C ARG A 510 26.37 -58.02 7.49
N ARG A 511 27.16 -57.27 8.26
CA ARG A 511 28.61 -56.97 8.11
C ARG A 511 29.43 -58.28 8.20
N PRO A 512 30.73 -58.37 7.77
CA PRO A 512 31.81 -57.71 8.53
C PRO A 512 33.20 -57.44 7.88
N ARG A 513 34.03 -56.83 8.75
CA ARG A 513 35.51 -56.81 8.84
C ARG A 513 36.29 -55.69 8.14
N ALA A 514 37.31 -55.28 8.89
CA ALA A 514 38.27 -54.23 8.60
C ALA A 514 39.69 -54.82 8.69
N ALA A 515 40.66 -54.13 8.09
CA ALA A 515 42.08 -54.26 8.40
C ALA A 515 42.76 -52.89 8.26
N ALA A 516 43.73 -52.64 9.15
CA ALA A 516 44.65 -51.50 9.23
C ALA A 516 45.98 -52.08 9.81
N PRO A 517 47.08 -51.33 10.07
CA PRO A 517 47.28 -49.87 10.02
C PRO A 517 48.69 -49.42 9.50
N ALA A 518 49.11 -48.21 9.93
CA ALA A 518 50.46 -47.60 9.95
C ALA A 518 50.97 -46.89 8.66
N GLY A 519 51.60 -45.70 8.71
CA GLY A 519 51.61 -44.63 9.74
C GLY A 519 52.97 -43.98 10.05
N GLU A 520 53.12 -42.67 9.78
CA GLU A 520 54.03 -41.65 10.39
C GLU A 520 53.60 -40.26 9.79
N ILE A 521 53.33 -39.13 10.48
CA ILE A 521 53.97 -38.33 11.56
C ILE A 521 55.11 -37.44 10.98
N HIS A 522 55.16 -36.10 11.08
CA HIS A 522 54.92 -35.11 12.16
C HIS A 522 54.22 -33.79 11.67
N ARG A 523 53.37 -33.08 12.45
CA ARG A 523 53.63 -31.91 13.38
C ARG A 523 54.48 -30.76 12.78
N ARG A 524 54.29 -29.46 13.07
CA ARG A 524 53.52 -28.63 14.05
C ARG A 524 53.55 -27.16 13.52
N LEU A 525 52.59 -26.25 13.73
CA LEU A 525 52.37 -25.38 14.91
C LEU A 525 51.15 -24.47 14.63
N GLY A 526 50.46 -23.99 15.67
CA GLY A 526 49.43 -22.95 15.56
C GLY A 526 49.92 -21.57 16.02
N GLY A 527 49.24 -20.50 15.59
CA GLY A 527 49.44 -19.14 16.05
C GLY A 527 48.10 -18.41 16.17
N GLY A 528 47.78 -17.88 17.36
CA GLY A 528 46.54 -17.12 17.58
C GLY A 528 46.74 -15.63 17.29
N ALA A 529 45.72 -14.98 16.73
CA ALA A 529 45.68 -13.53 16.56
C ALA A 529 44.53 -12.93 17.39
N ARG A 530 44.85 -11.87 18.14
CA ARG A 530 43.91 -11.19 19.06
C ARG A 530 43.08 -10.17 18.28
N TYR A 531 41.75 -10.20 18.42
CA TYR A 531 40.92 -9.06 18.00
C TYR A 531 41.23 -7.86 18.90
N ARG A 532 41.81 -6.82 18.31
CA ARG A 532 42.18 -5.57 18.99
C ARG A 532 41.11 -4.53 18.69
N ALA A 533 40.27 -4.21 19.67
CA ALA A 533 39.27 -3.17 19.53
C ALA A 533 39.95 -1.81 19.27
N VAL A 534 39.75 -1.25 18.07
CA VAL A 534 40.20 0.10 17.73
C VAL A 534 39.10 1.08 18.12
N ARG A 535 39.36 1.89 19.16
CA ARG A 535 38.54 3.06 19.49
C ARG A 535 38.96 4.23 18.58
N PRO A 536 38.05 4.86 17.82
CA PRO A 536 38.25 6.21 17.33
C PRO A 536 38.20 7.18 18.53
N ALA A 537 39.13 8.11 18.60
CA ALA A 537 39.14 9.14 19.64
C ALA A 537 38.21 10.30 19.24
N LEU A 538 37.17 10.54 20.04
CA LEU A 538 36.44 11.81 20.03
C LEU A 538 37.01 12.70 21.15
N GLN A 539 37.82 13.69 20.77
CA GLN A 539 38.20 14.81 21.63
C GLN A 539 37.74 16.12 20.97
N GLY A 540 36.62 16.65 21.48
CA GLY A 540 36.16 18.03 21.28
C GLY A 540 35.93 18.66 22.67
N PRO A 541 36.09 19.98 22.83
CA PRO A 541 36.31 20.58 24.15
C PRO A 541 35.05 20.63 25.03
N ALA A 542 35.25 20.45 26.34
CA ALA A 542 34.19 20.44 27.34
C ALA A 542 33.58 21.83 27.58
N ALA A 543 32.25 21.93 27.48
CA ALA A 543 31.48 23.04 28.04
C ALA A 543 31.22 22.81 29.54
N ARG A 544 31.43 23.85 30.36
CA ARG A 544 31.23 23.80 31.82
C ARG A 544 29.73 23.80 32.19
N PRO A 545 29.33 23.13 33.29
CA PRO A 545 27.98 23.27 33.82
C PRO A 545 27.81 24.60 34.58
N VAL A 546 26.64 25.24 34.42
CA VAL A 546 26.19 26.37 35.25
C VAL A 546 24.82 25.99 35.85
N PRO A 547 24.57 26.19 37.15
CA PRO A 547 23.46 25.54 37.83
C PRO A 547 22.17 26.35 37.90
N GLY A 548 21.04 25.63 37.82
CA GLY A 548 19.81 25.94 38.55
C GLY A 548 18.84 26.95 37.95
N LEU A 549 17.59 26.53 37.72
CA LEU A 549 16.43 26.99 38.51
C LEU A 549 15.16 26.20 38.17
N TYR A 550 14.73 25.34 39.08
CA TYR A 550 13.38 24.75 39.05
C TYR A 550 12.34 25.82 39.40
N ARG A 551 11.35 26.05 38.53
CA ARG A 551 10.07 26.69 38.92
C ARG A 551 8.88 26.06 38.18
N ARG A 552 8.08 25.28 38.93
CA ARG A 552 6.71 24.91 38.53
C ARG A 552 5.81 26.15 38.57
N PRO A 553 4.85 26.28 37.63
CA PRO A 553 3.58 26.96 37.88
C PRO A 553 2.56 25.98 38.49
N ARG A 554 1.73 26.48 39.41
CA ARG A 554 0.60 25.74 39.99
C ARG A 554 -0.60 25.74 39.05
N ALA A 555 -1.48 24.75 39.23
CA ALA A 555 -2.82 24.76 38.64
C ALA A 555 -3.63 26.00 39.08
N ALA A 556 -4.48 26.50 38.18
CA ALA A 556 -5.53 27.46 38.48
C ALA A 556 -6.83 26.97 37.84
N ALA A 557 -7.78 26.55 38.67
CA ALA A 557 -9.12 26.17 38.22
C ALA A 557 -10.00 27.41 38.08
N HIS A 558 -10.76 27.52 36.99
CA HIS A 558 -11.86 28.48 36.89
C HIS A 558 -13.15 27.82 36.40
N ARG A 559 -14.00 27.42 37.36
CA ARG A 559 -15.44 27.41 37.16
C ARG A 559 -15.91 28.84 36.86
N ARG A 560 -16.77 29.02 35.87
CA ARG A 560 -17.78 30.09 35.87
C ARG A 560 -19.13 29.53 35.43
N GLN A 561 -20.11 29.63 36.32
CA GLN A 561 -21.52 29.41 36.02
C GLN A 561 -22.03 30.52 35.09
N ARG A 562 -23.01 30.19 34.25
CA ARG A 562 -24.09 31.13 33.88
C ARG A 562 -25.40 30.37 33.90
N GLN A 563 -26.37 30.87 34.69
CA GLN A 563 -27.76 30.46 34.61
C GLN A 563 -28.59 31.58 33.95
N ALA A 564 -29.55 31.12 33.15
CA ALA A 564 -30.87 31.71 32.87
C ALA A 564 -31.07 33.24 32.83
N ALA A 565 -31.51 33.71 31.65
CA ALA A 565 -32.73 34.49 31.50
C ALA A 565 -33.27 34.30 30.07
N GLY A 566 -34.54 33.91 29.91
CA GLY A 566 -35.17 33.74 28.60
C GLY A 566 -36.23 34.81 28.34
N ARG A 567 -36.66 34.92 27.08
CA ARG A 567 -38.00 35.45 26.72
C ARG A 567 -38.44 34.92 25.36
N GLN A 568 -39.67 34.40 25.32
CA GLN A 568 -40.36 34.00 24.10
C GLN A 568 -41.03 35.22 23.46
N HIS A 569 -41.10 35.28 22.14
CA HIS A 569 -42.24 35.88 21.44
C HIS A 569 -42.49 35.14 20.11
N ARG A 570 -43.78 34.88 19.83
CA ARG A 570 -44.27 34.29 18.58
C ARG A 570 -44.54 35.40 17.55
N LEU A 571 -44.26 35.14 16.27
CA LEU A 571 -45.23 35.03 15.15
C LEU A 571 -44.50 35.04 13.78
N PRO A 572 -45.10 34.52 12.69
CA PRO A 572 -44.38 34.05 11.50
C PRO A 572 -44.48 34.99 10.30
N LEU A 573 -43.66 34.77 9.25
CA LEU A 573 -43.94 35.26 7.89
C LEU A 573 -43.24 34.44 6.78
N ARG A 574 -44.08 33.82 5.94
CA ARG A 574 -43.97 33.54 4.48
C ARG A 574 -42.71 32.92 3.83
N GLN A 575 -42.99 31.83 3.10
CA GLN A 575 -42.26 31.36 1.91
C GLN A 575 -42.27 32.41 0.77
N PRO A 576 -41.29 32.38 -0.16
CA PRO A 576 -41.48 32.81 -1.54
C PRO A 576 -41.86 31.61 -2.44
N ALA A 577 -42.90 31.78 -3.26
CA ALA A 577 -43.35 30.79 -4.24
C ALA A 577 -42.60 30.92 -5.58
N ALA A 578 -42.71 29.89 -6.41
CA ALA A 578 -42.17 29.86 -7.77
C ALA A 578 -42.78 30.94 -8.68
N VAL A 579 -41.99 31.43 -9.64
CA VAL A 579 -42.44 32.29 -10.73
C VAL A 579 -42.51 31.47 -12.01
N ALA A 580 -43.71 31.35 -12.58
CA ALA A 580 -43.95 30.93 -13.95
C ALA A 580 -44.86 31.97 -14.62
N VAL A 581 -44.54 32.36 -15.86
CA VAL A 581 -45.29 33.32 -16.68
C VAL A 581 -45.40 32.75 -18.11
N PRO A 582 -46.52 32.95 -18.85
CA PRO A 582 -47.00 31.91 -19.76
C PRO A 582 -46.98 32.24 -21.27
N VAL A 583 -47.09 31.16 -22.05
CA VAL A 583 -47.89 30.98 -23.29
C VAL A 583 -48.01 32.13 -24.30
N ALA A 584 -47.51 31.87 -25.52
CA ALA A 584 -48.22 32.19 -26.77
C ALA A 584 -47.79 31.20 -27.87
N GLY A 585 -48.75 30.64 -28.61
CA GLY A 585 -48.48 29.74 -29.74
C GLY A 585 -49.01 30.28 -31.06
N ARG A 586 -48.44 29.83 -32.18
CA ARG A 586 -49.09 29.85 -33.49
C ARG A 586 -48.63 28.69 -34.36
N GLN A 587 -49.59 28.11 -35.08
CA GLN A 587 -49.36 27.14 -36.14
C GLN A 587 -48.91 27.86 -37.40
N GLU A 588 -48.12 27.21 -38.25
CA GLU A 588 -48.58 26.98 -39.64
C GLU A 588 -47.80 25.82 -40.31
N ARG A 589 -48.42 25.23 -41.34
CA ARG A 589 -47.88 24.10 -42.10
C ARG A 589 -47.43 24.60 -43.47
N HIS A 590 -46.38 24.03 -44.05
CA HIS A 590 -46.41 23.71 -45.49
C HIS A 590 -45.47 22.54 -45.85
N ARG A 591 -45.98 21.65 -46.72
CA ARG A 591 -45.22 20.55 -47.36
C ARG A 591 -44.40 21.10 -48.55
N LEU A 592 -43.29 20.44 -48.92
CA LEU A 592 -42.95 20.16 -50.34
C LEU A 592 -41.81 19.12 -50.53
N ARG A 593 -42.15 18.03 -51.24
CA ARG A 593 -41.36 17.14 -52.15
C ARG A 593 -39.95 16.60 -51.82
N MET A 594 -39.85 15.26 -51.86
CA MET A 594 -38.70 14.46 -52.32
C MET A 594 -38.68 14.35 -53.87
N PRO A 595 -37.53 14.02 -54.50
CA PRO A 595 -37.23 12.64 -54.98
C PRO A 595 -35.73 12.24 -54.76
N GLY A 596 -35.24 11.00 -54.94
CA GLY A 596 -35.83 9.74 -55.42
C GLY A 596 -34.83 8.53 -55.35
N HIS A 597 -35.24 7.34 -55.82
CA HIS A 597 -34.59 6.02 -55.63
C HIS A 597 -33.25 5.72 -56.35
N ARG A 598 -32.47 4.77 -55.79
CA ARG A 598 -31.79 3.59 -56.44
C ARG A 598 -31.42 2.56 -55.33
N ARG A 599 -31.99 1.35 -55.26
CA ARG A 599 -31.78 0.06 -55.98
C ARG A 599 -30.89 -0.97 -55.22
N HIS A 600 -31.54 -2.07 -54.76
CA HIS A 600 -31.12 -3.51 -54.63
C HIS A 600 -29.71 -3.90 -54.11
N ARG A 601 -29.57 -4.76 -53.08
CA ARG A 601 -29.78 -6.25 -52.99
C ARG A 601 -28.73 -7.09 -53.76
N PRO A 602 -28.42 -8.35 -53.38
CA PRO A 602 -29.21 -9.33 -52.60
C PRO A 602 -29.40 -9.02 -51.11
#